data_AF-A0A1V4KTC8-F1
#
_entry.id   AF-A0A1V4KTC8-F1
#
_cell.length_a   1.000
_cell.length_b   1.000
_cell.length_c   1.000
_cell.angle_alpha   90.00
_cell.angle_beta   90.00
_cell.angle_gamma   90.00
#
_symmetry.space_group_name_H-M   'P 1'
#
loop_
_entity.id
_entity.type
_entity.pdbx_description
1 polymer ?
#
loop_
_entity_poly.entity_id
_entity_poly.type
_entity_poly.pdbx_seq_one_letter_code
_entity_poly.pdbx_strand_id
1 'polypeptide(L)'
;MRYRGRCAVAREAVREAVRSCARPGAAGARRRRGAGTAAVRNELCPHQCRSLRLTPACPARATMLIKEYRICMPLTTEEYRVGQLYTISKHSHQESEKGEGVEVVKNEPHEDPVHGPGQFTEKRVHLSSKLPSWARAVTPRIFYITEKAWNYYPYTITEYTCSFLPKFSIYIETKYEDNCGDSENIFRSDKILGDHEVSFLDIAFDEIPERYYRSLEDPRFFSSAKTGRGPLQEGWRQHTKPIMCSYKLVNVKFEVWGLQTRVEQFVHKVIRDILLIGHRQAFAWVDEWCDMSLEEVRAFESQMQVATNQKLGSQHP
;
A
#
# COMPACT_ATOMS: atom_id res chain seq x y z
N MET A 1 9.55 3.05 23.78
CA MET A 1 8.75 2.23 22.85
C MET A 1 8.54 3.03 21.57
N ARG A 2 9.15 2.65 20.45
CA ARG A 2 9.15 3.42 19.17
C ARG A 2 8.01 2.93 18.25
N TYR A 3 7.08 3.81 17.91
CA TYR A 3 5.93 3.57 17.03
C TYR A 3 6.30 3.86 15.57
N ARG A 4 5.90 3.00 14.61
CA ARG A 4 6.39 3.01 13.21
C ARG A 4 5.34 2.82 12.06
N GLY A 5 4.59 3.83 11.62
CA GLY A 5 3.41 3.75 10.75
C GLY A 5 3.51 3.67 9.20
N ARG A 6 4.29 4.46 8.45
CA ARG A 6 4.10 4.55 6.96
C ARG A 6 5.07 3.76 6.13
N CYS A 7 6.25 3.51 6.68
CA CYS A 7 7.22 2.64 6.05
C CYS A 7 6.79 1.15 6.18
N ALA A 8 5.72 0.86 6.94
CA ALA A 8 5.14 -0.46 7.10
C ALA A 8 4.59 -1.10 5.80
N VAL A 9 4.14 -0.30 4.80
CA VAL A 9 3.52 -0.81 3.56
C VAL A 9 4.50 -1.73 2.85
N ALA A 10 5.66 -1.13 2.63
CA ALA A 10 6.79 -1.68 1.92
C ALA A 10 7.49 -2.76 2.77
N ARG A 11 7.66 -2.52 4.08
CA ARG A 11 8.28 -3.45 5.06
C ARG A 11 7.60 -4.80 5.06
N GLU A 12 6.29 -4.80 5.21
CA GLU A 12 5.58 -6.05 5.48
C GLU A 12 5.24 -6.80 4.19
N ALA A 13 4.89 -6.08 3.11
CA ALA A 13 4.68 -6.66 1.78
C ALA A 13 5.93 -7.39 1.25
N VAL A 14 7.10 -6.75 1.33
CA VAL A 14 8.36 -7.37 0.88
C VAL A 14 8.80 -8.50 1.81
N ARG A 15 8.60 -8.36 3.13
CA ARG A 15 8.83 -9.43 4.11
C ARG A 15 8.15 -10.73 3.66
N GLU A 16 6.85 -10.75 3.41
CA GLU A 16 6.15 -12.00 3.08
C GLU A 16 6.43 -12.50 1.65
N ALA A 17 6.63 -11.60 0.67
CA ALA A 17 7.07 -11.99 -0.68
C ALA A 17 8.39 -12.77 -0.61
N VAL A 18 9.31 -12.32 0.23
CA VAL A 18 10.57 -12.98 0.52
C VAL A 18 10.39 -14.29 1.30
N ARG A 19 9.46 -14.35 2.27
CA ARG A 19 9.11 -15.60 3.01
C ARG A 19 8.65 -16.71 2.09
N SER A 20 7.84 -16.30 1.14
CA SER A 20 7.15 -17.14 0.20
C SER A 20 8.18 -17.74 -0.76
N CYS A 21 9.08 -16.92 -1.31
CA CYS A 21 10.18 -17.38 -2.16
C CYS A 21 11.22 -18.26 -1.44
N ALA A 22 11.41 -18.08 -0.13
CA ALA A 22 12.39 -18.83 0.67
C ALA A 22 11.91 -20.20 1.17
N ARG A 23 10.68 -20.63 0.85
CA ARG A 23 10.20 -21.99 1.13
C ARG A 23 10.29 -22.86 -0.13
N PRO A 24 11.39 -23.58 -0.37
CA PRO A 24 11.38 -24.64 -1.36
C PRO A 24 10.49 -25.79 -0.85
N GLY A 25 9.44 -26.11 -1.60
CA GLY A 25 8.77 -27.42 -1.64
C GLY A 25 8.26 -28.01 -0.31
N ALA A 26 7.02 -27.70 0.05
CA ALA A 26 6.20 -28.60 0.87
C ALA A 26 4.94 -28.99 0.08
N ALA A 27 5.13 -29.44 -1.16
CA ALA A 27 4.11 -30.14 -1.93
C ALA A 27 4.47 -31.64 -1.94
N GLY A 28 3.72 -32.42 -1.13
CA GLY A 28 3.39 -33.80 -1.45
C GLY A 28 4.48 -34.89 -1.33
N ALA A 29 5.03 -35.11 -0.14
CA ALA A 29 5.61 -36.42 0.20
C ALA A 29 4.68 -37.16 1.19
N ARG A 30 3.57 -37.73 0.69
CA ARG A 30 2.82 -38.74 1.44
C ARG A 30 3.64 -40.03 1.43
N ARG A 31 4.29 -40.33 2.55
CA ARG A 31 4.79 -41.68 2.88
C ARG A 31 3.60 -42.64 2.92
N ARG A 32 3.47 -43.52 1.92
CA ARG A 32 2.72 -44.77 2.09
C ARG A 32 3.68 -45.83 2.64
N ARG A 33 3.41 -46.30 3.86
CA ARG A 33 3.90 -47.60 4.34
C ARG A 33 3.00 -48.68 3.71
N GLY A 34 3.61 -49.73 3.20
CA GLY A 34 2.92 -50.94 2.73
C GLY A 34 3.95 -51.97 2.31
N ALA A 35 4.14 -52.98 3.15
CA ALA A 35 4.90 -54.19 2.86
C ALA A 35 4.09 -55.10 1.92
N GLY A 36 4.76 -55.90 1.08
CA GLY A 36 4.11 -56.95 0.30
C GLY A 36 4.87 -57.34 -0.96
N THR A 37 5.68 -58.39 -0.84
CA THR A 37 6.32 -59.17 -1.90
C THR A 37 5.35 -59.75 -2.92
N ALA A 38 5.67 -59.69 -4.22
CA ALA A 38 5.56 -60.80 -5.17
C ALA A 38 6.07 -60.38 -6.57
N ALA A 39 6.95 -61.22 -7.13
CA ALA A 39 7.48 -61.11 -8.47
C ALA A 39 6.54 -61.80 -9.48
N VAL A 40 6.30 -61.19 -10.64
CA VAL A 40 5.99 -61.90 -11.90
C VAL A 40 6.58 -61.10 -13.06
N ARG A 41 7.48 -61.75 -13.82
CA ARG A 41 7.93 -61.34 -15.15
C ARG A 41 6.84 -61.69 -16.17
N ASN A 42 6.56 -60.82 -17.13
CA ASN A 42 6.65 -61.17 -18.55
C ASN A 42 6.41 -59.99 -19.51
N GLU A 43 7.25 -59.99 -20.54
CA GLU A 43 6.97 -59.67 -21.95
C GLU A 43 6.77 -58.22 -22.43
N LEU A 44 7.73 -57.82 -23.26
CA LEU A 44 7.69 -56.72 -24.22
C LEU A 44 6.81 -57.09 -25.43
N CYS A 45 5.94 -56.18 -25.85
CA CYS A 45 5.81 -55.84 -27.28
C CYS A 45 5.24 -54.42 -27.51
N PRO A 46 5.62 -53.76 -28.62
CA PRO A 46 5.46 -52.32 -28.85
C PRO A 46 4.18 -51.99 -29.64
N HIS A 47 3.96 -50.68 -29.87
CA HIS A 47 2.89 -50.05 -30.65
C HIS A 47 1.66 -49.57 -29.86
N GLN A 48 1.70 -48.31 -29.42
CA GLN A 48 0.74 -47.29 -29.87
C GLN A 48 1.18 -45.90 -29.39
N CYS A 49 1.99 -45.25 -30.21
CA CYS A 49 2.25 -43.83 -30.12
C CYS A 49 1.03 -43.09 -30.70
N ARG A 50 0.12 -42.60 -29.84
CA ARG A 50 -0.86 -41.59 -30.21
C ARG A 50 -0.59 -40.32 -29.39
N SER A 51 0.26 -39.47 -29.96
CA SER A 51 0.15 -38.01 -29.99
C SER A 51 -0.95 -37.41 -29.08
N LEU A 52 -0.64 -37.23 -27.79
CA LEU A 52 -1.27 -36.18 -26.99
C LEU A 52 -0.62 -34.87 -27.43
N ARG A 53 -1.26 -34.19 -28.39
CA ARG A 53 -0.97 -32.79 -28.66
C ARG A 53 -1.33 -32.03 -27.38
N LEU A 54 -0.31 -31.67 -26.61
CA LEU A 54 -0.41 -30.60 -25.63
C LEU A 54 -0.78 -29.34 -26.42
N THR A 55 -2.06 -29.00 -26.44
CA THR A 55 -2.48 -27.64 -26.76
C THR A 55 -1.71 -26.72 -25.83
N PRO A 56 -1.03 -25.68 -26.33
CA PRO A 56 -0.46 -24.69 -25.43
C PRO A 56 -1.65 -24.08 -24.69
N ALA A 57 -1.72 -24.31 -23.38
CA ALA A 57 -2.62 -23.56 -22.54
C ALA A 57 -2.33 -22.08 -22.82
N CYS A 58 -3.35 -21.36 -23.29
CA CYS A 58 -3.31 -19.92 -23.41
C CYS A 58 -2.75 -19.38 -22.08
N PRO A 59 -1.71 -18.53 -22.08
CA PRO A 59 -1.16 -18.03 -20.82
C PRO A 59 -2.32 -17.40 -20.06
N ALA A 60 -2.64 -17.97 -18.89
CA ALA A 60 -3.63 -17.39 -17.99
C ALA A 60 -3.24 -15.92 -17.84
N ARG A 61 -4.13 -15.02 -18.28
CA ARG A 61 -3.98 -13.58 -18.17
C ARG A 61 -3.55 -13.31 -16.73
N ALA A 62 -2.38 -12.72 -16.51
CA ALA A 62 -1.85 -12.51 -15.17
C ALA A 62 -2.93 -11.82 -14.31
N THR A 63 -3.53 -12.58 -13.40
CA THR A 63 -4.69 -12.14 -12.63
C THR A 63 -4.21 -11.18 -11.56
N MET A 64 -4.30 -9.88 -11.80
CA MET A 64 -4.00 -8.86 -10.78
C MET A 64 -5.12 -8.86 -9.74
N LEU A 65 -4.78 -8.70 -8.47
CA LEU A 65 -5.79 -8.49 -7.42
C LEU A 65 -6.11 -7.00 -7.34
N ILE A 66 -7.38 -6.67 -7.53
CA ILE A 66 -7.90 -5.30 -7.54
C ILE A 66 -8.87 -5.13 -6.37
N LYS A 67 -8.70 -4.07 -5.59
CA LYS A 67 -9.67 -3.64 -4.57
C LYS A 67 -9.83 -2.12 -4.60
N GLU A 68 -11.04 -1.64 -4.35
CA GLU A 68 -11.32 -0.22 -4.15
C GLU A 68 -11.51 0.05 -2.66
N TYR A 69 -10.75 1.00 -2.12
CA TYR A 69 -10.93 1.49 -0.76
C TYR A 69 -11.60 2.87 -0.79
N ARG A 70 -12.70 3.03 -0.07
CA ARG A 70 -13.42 4.29 0.11
C ARG A 70 -13.21 4.78 1.54
N ILE A 71 -12.56 5.92 1.69
CA ILE A 71 -12.24 6.49 3.00
C ILE A 71 -12.91 7.85 3.11
N CYS A 72 -13.97 7.93 3.89
CA CYS A 72 -14.60 9.21 4.20
C CYS A 72 -13.76 10.00 5.20
N MET A 73 -13.79 11.32 5.08
CA MET A 73 -13.15 12.24 6.01
C MET A 73 -14.13 13.35 6.38
N PRO A 74 -14.17 13.80 7.66
CA PRO A 74 -14.98 14.93 8.12
C PRO A 74 -14.36 16.28 7.71
N LEU A 75 -14.04 16.41 6.42
CA LEU A 75 -13.29 17.50 5.80
C LEU A 75 -13.92 17.80 4.43
N THR A 76 -13.64 18.97 3.86
CA THR A 76 -13.82 19.19 2.42
C THR A 76 -12.65 18.60 1.63
N THR A 77 -12.83 18.42 0.32
CA THR A 77 -11.74 18.07 -0.60
C THR A 77 -10.59 19.08 -0.52
N GLU A 78 -10.87 20.38 -0.54
CA GLU A 78 -9.84 21.42 -0.44
C GLU A 78 -9.07 21.40 0.89
N GLU A 79 -9.74 21.19 2.02
CA GLU A 79 -9.04 21.00 3.31
C GLU A 79 -8.13 19.77 3.28
N TYR A 80 -8.63 18.66 2.73
CA TYR A 80 -7.84 17.44 2.63
C TYR A 80 -6.63 17.57 1.69
N ARG A 81 -6.71 18.42 0.66
CA ARG A 81 -5.57 18.74 -0.20
C ARG A 81 -4.38 19.24 0.62
N VAL A 82 -4.61 20.09 1.60
CA VAL A 82 -3.60 20.58 2.54
C VAL A 82 -3.24 19.49 3.55
N GLY A 83 -4.25 18.91 4.22
CA GLY A 83 -4.05 17.95 5.29
C GLY A 83 -3.27 16.71 4.88
N GLN A 84 -3.47 16.19 3.66
CA GLN A 84 -2.72 15.03 3.19
C GLN A 84 -1.22 15.33 3.02
N LEU A 85 -0.86 16.51 2.49
CA LEU A 85 0.54 16.89 2.25
C LEU A 85 1.28 17.07 3.58
N TYR A 86 0.65 17.79 4.52
CA TYR A 86 1.16 17.95 5.87
C TYR A 86 1.39 16.58 6.54
N THR A 87 0.34 15.76 6.51
CA THR A 87 0.32 14.46 7.19
C THR A 87 1.39 13.54 6.62
N ILE A 88 1.52 13.44 5.28
CA ILE A 88 2.56 12.66 4.57
C ILE A 88 3.95 13.11 4.98
N SER A 89 4.21 14.41 5.00
CA SER A 89 5.51 14.98 5.31
C SER A 89 5.90 14.74 6.77
N LYS A 90 5.04 15.12 7.71
CA LYS A 90 5.28 14.98 9.16
C LYS A 90 5.60 13.55 9.54
N HIS A 91 4.80 12.61 9.07
CA HIS A 91 4.97 11.24 9.47
C HIS A 91 6.12 10.55 8.75
N SER A 92 6.38 10.84 7.47
CA SER A 92 7.57 10.30 6.79
C SER A 92 8.83 10.65 7.59
N HIS A 93 8.88 11.85 8.17
CA HIS A 93 9.95 12.26 9.06
C HIS A 93 9.96 11.54 10.42
N GLN A 94 8.80 11.40 11.07
CA GLN A 94 8.67 10.66 12.34
C GLN A 94 9.11 9.19 12.19
N GLU A 95 8.88 8.61 11.02
CA GLU A 95 9.14 7.20 10.70
C GLU A 95 10.53 6.88 10.20
N SER A 96 11.26 7.90 9.77
CA SER A 96 12.62 7.75 9.29
C SER A 96 13.59 7.82 10.46
N GLU A 97 14.60 6.97 10.42
CA GLU A 97 15.72 6.89 11.36
C GLU A 97 17.01 6.71 10.56
N LYS A 98 18.18 6.68 11.20
CA LYS A 98 19.46 6.52 10.49
C LYS A 98 19.47 5.25 9.63
N GLY A 99 19.65 5.42 8.31
CA GLY A 99 19.70 4.32 7.34
C GLY A 99 18.37 3.60 7.04
N GLU A 100 17.25 4.10 7.55
CA GLU A 100 15.92 3.50 7.37
C GLU A 100 14.81 4.54 7.25
N GLY A 101 13.88 4.36 6.32
CA GLY A 101 12.79 5.32 6.15
C GLY A 101 12.63 5.76 4.71
N VAL A 102 12.14 6.98 4.52
CA VAL A 102 11.75 7.52 3.22
C VAL A 102 12.76 8.55 2.75
N GLU A 103 13.50 8.22 1.70
CA GLU A 103 14.38 9.14 0.99
C GLU A 103 13.59 9.77 -0.15
N VAL A 104 13.49 11.11 -0.18
CA VAL A 104 12.92 11.81 -1.33
C VAL A 104 14.02 12.05 -2.37
N VAL A 105 13.85 11.45 -3.55
CA VAL A 105 14.82 11.48 -4.65
C VAL A 105 14.48 12.60 -5.63
N LYS A 106 13.20 12.76 -5.96
CA LYS A 106 12.70 13.83 -6.84
C LYS A 106 11.41 14.41 -6.30
N ASN A 107 11.24 15.71 -6.48
CA ASN A 107 10.01 16.44 -6.22
C ASN A 107 9.98 17.65 -7.17
N GLU A 108 9.24 17.53 -8.28
CA GLU A 108 9.25 18.52 -9.36
C GLU A 108 7.86 18.70 -9.99
N PRO A 109 7.55 19.89 -10.53
CA PRO A 109 6.34 20.10 -11.32
C PRO A 109 6.27 19.13 -12.51
N HIS A 110 5.06 18.73 -12.88
CA HIS A 110 4.81 17.81 -13.99
C HIS A 110 3.56 18.22 -14.75
N GLU A 111 3.61 18.23 -16.09
CA GLU A 111 2.45 18.50 -16.95
C GLU A 111 1.93 17.19 -17.55
N ASP A 112 0.63 16.90 -17.40
CA ASP A 112 -0.02 15.75 -18.03
C ASP A 112 -0.97 16.20 -19.14
N PRO A 113 -0.97 15.55 -20.33
CA PRO A 113 -1.83 15.94 -21.45
C PRO A 113 -3.33 15.89 -21.16
N VAL A 114 -3.77 15.08 -20.20
CA VAL A 114 -5.19 14.87 -19.86
C VAL A 114 -5.55 15.55 -18.55
N HIS A 115 -4.66 15.49 -17.56
CA HIS A 115 -4.91 15.97 -16.20
C HIS A 115 -4.31 17.35 -15.91
N GLY A 116 -3.53 17.91 -16.83
CA GLY A 116 -2.95 19.25 -16.73
C GLY A 116 -1.78 19.33 -15.74
N PRO A 117 -1.58 20.48 -15.08
CA PRO A 117 -0.44 20.69 -14.20
C PRO A 117 -0.58 19.89 -12.90
N GLY A 118 0.53 19.33 -12.45
CA GLY A 118 0.63 18.56 -11.22
C GLY A 118 2.03 18.52 -10.65
N GLN A 119 2.24 17.60 -9.71
CA GLN A 119 3.52 17.37 -9.06
C GLN A 119 3.94 15.91 -9.23
N PHE A 120 5.16 15.69 -9.69
CA PHE A 120 5.80 14.38 -9.69
C PHE A 120 6.72 14.25 -8.47
N THR A 121 6.64 13.10 -7.79
CA THR A 121 7.59 12.74 -6.73
C THR A 121 8.12 11.33 -6.93
N GLU A 122 9.40 11.13 -6.64
CA GLU A 122 10.03 9.83 -6.56
C GLU A 122 10.67 9.68 -5.18
N LYS A 123 10.33 8.60 -4.47
CA LYS A 123 10.87 8.29 -3.15
C LYS A 123 11.40 6.86 -3.09
N ARG A 124 12.43 6.65 -2.27
CA ARG A 124 12.98 5.33 -1.97
C ARG A 124 12.72 5.01 -0.51
N VAL A 125 12.09 3.87 -0.28
CA VAL A 125 11.74 3.39 1.05
C VAL A 125 12.74 2.31 1.47
N HIS A 126 13.62 2.64 2.41
CA HIS A 126 14.73 1.81 2.90
C HIS A 126 14.32 0.97 4.10
N LEU A 127 14.46 -0.37 4.00
CA LEU A 127 13.80 -1.33 4.90
C LEU A 127 14.72 -2.34 5.60
N SER A 128 16.02 -2.26 5.37
CA SER A 128 16.95 -3.36 5.61
C SER A 128 17.00 -3.87 7.06
N SER A 129 16.81 -3.03 8.09
CA SER A 129 16.85 -3.46 9.50
C SER A 129 15.47 -3.75 10.13
N LYS A 130 14.35 -3.45 9.44
CA LYS A 130 12.98 -3.77 9.90
C LYS A 130 12.44 -5.10 9.41
N LEU A 131 13.14 -5.74 8.49
CA LEU A 131 12.83 -7.10 8.13
C LEU A 131 13.12 -8.06 9.30
N PRO A 132 12.27 -9.06 9.54
CA PRO A 132 12.60 -10.17 10.43
C PRO A 132 13.93 -10.82 10.07
N SER A 133 14.58 -11.41 11.07
CA SER A 133 15.87 -12.07 10.91
C SER A 133 15.91 -13.08 9.76
N TRP A 134 14.84 -13.86 9.54
CA TRP A 134 14.77 -14.80 8.43
C TRP A 134 14.61 -14.10 7.07
N ALA A 135 13.88 -12.99 6.98
CA ALA A 135 13.71 -12.24 5.73
C ALA A 135 15.03 -11.57 5.33
N ARG A 136 15.76 -11.02 6.32
CA ARG A 136 17.12 -10.49 6.13
C ARG A 136 18.11 -11.51 5.56
N ALA A 137 17.90 -12.79 5.83
CA ALA A 137 18.78 -13.86 5.35
C ALA A 137 18.62 -14.16 3.85
N VAL A 138 17.48 -13.81 3.26
CA VAL A 138 17.13 -14.09 1.85
C VAL A 138 16.87 -12.84 1.01
N THR A 139 16.83 -11.65 1.62
CA THR A 139 16.90 -10.36 0.92
C THR A 139 18.34 -9.88 0.76
N PRO A 140 18.69 -9.22 -0.37
CA PRO A 140 19.95 -8.51 -0.50
C PRO A 140 20.15 -7.52 0.64
N ARG A 141 21.41 -7.26 1.00
CA ARG A 141 21.76 -6.31 2.08
C ARG A 141 21.23 -4.90 1.83
N ILE A 142 21.07 -4.51 0.56
CA ILE A 142 20.53 -3.23 0.14
C ILE A 142 19.42 -3.50 -0.88
N PHE A 143 18.18 -3.25 -0.49
CA PHE A 143 17.05 -3.14 -1.40
C PHE A 143 16.13 -2.04 -0.89
N TYR A 144 15.35 -1.45 -1.80
CA TYR A 144 14.38 -0.42 -1.49
C TYR A 144 13.12 -0.61 -2.32
N ILE A 145 12.03 -0.02 -1.85
CA ILE A 145 10.84 0.18 -2.66
C ILE A 145 10.90 1.56 -3.26
N THR A 146 10.75 1.65 -4.58
CA THR A 146 10.59 2.92 -5.28
C THR A 146 9.11 3.25 -5.32
N GLU A 147 8.74 4.38 -4.73
CA GLU A 147 7.44 5.03 -4.89
C GLU A 147 7.59 6.12 -5.96
N LYS A 148 6.77 6.08 -7.01
CA LYS A 148 6.57 7.19 -7.93
C LYS A 148 5.14 7.67 -7.80
N ALA A 149 4.93 8.96 -7.63
CA ALA A 149 3.59 9.51 -7.50
C ALA A 149 3.42 10.74 -8.39
N TRP A 150 2.30 10.79 -9.10
CA TRP A 150 1.85 11.90 -9.91
C TRP A 150 0.58 12.47 -9.29
N ASN A 151 0.66 13.72 -8.84
CA ASN A 151 -0.41 14.39 -8.12
C ASN A 151 -0.99 15.53 -8.96
N TYR A 152 -2.16 15.27 -9.55
CA TYR A 152 -3.00 16.20 -10.32
C TYR A 152 -4.29 16.49 -9.55
N TYR A 153 -4.18 16.74 -8.23
CA TYR A 153 -5.31 16.85 -7.32
C TYR A 153 -6.51 17.58 -7.96
N PRO A 154 -7.71 16.98 -8.01
CA PRO A 154 -8.19 15.86 -7.19
C PRO A 154 -7.97 14.44 -7.78
N TYR A 155 -7.04 14.26 -8.71
CA TYR A 155 -6.66 12.94 -9.22
C TYR A 155 -5.19 12.63 -8.93
N THR A 156 -4.87 11.42 -8.49
CA THR A 156 -3.48 11.01 -8.26
C THR A 156 -3.21 9.58 -8.71
N ILE A 157 -2.02 9.35 -9.25
CA ILE A 157 -1.49 8.03 -9.57
C ILE A 157 -0.30 7.76 -8.66
N THR A 158 -0.18 6.55 -8.12
CA THR A 158 1.01 6.12 -7.37
C THR A 158 1.41 4.72 -7.75
N GLU A 159 2.70 4.54 -8.01
CA GLU A 159 3.33 3.30 -8.40
C GLU A 159 4.39 2.89 -7.38
N TYR A 160 4.33 1.64 -6.94
CA TYR A 160 5.36 1.03 -6.12
C TYR A 160 6.01 -0.12 -6.88
N THR A 161 7.34 -0.11 -6.95
CA THR A 161 8.14 -1.22 -7.47
C THR A 161 9.21 -1.59 -6.44
N CYS A 162 9.62 -2.86 -6.41
CA CYS A 162 10.66 -3.31 -5.50
C CYS A 162 11.94 -3.62 -6.26
N SER A 163 13.07 -3.03 -5.84
CA SER A 163 14.36 -3.20 -6.53
C SER A 163 14.85 -4.66 -6.55
N PHE A 164 14.36 -5.50 -5.64
CA PHE A 164 14.72 -6.93 -5.54
C PHE A 164 13.67 -7.87 -6.16
N LEU A 165 12.42 -7.42 -6.30
CA LEU A 165 11.31 -8.25 -6.78
C LEU A 165 10.74 -7.62 -8.06
N PRO A 166 11.35 -7.83 -9.24
CA PRO A 166 10.97 -7.14 -10.47
C PRO A 166 9.56 -7.49 -10.97
N LYS A 167 8.97 -8.59 -10.48
CA LYS A 167 7.59 -9.00 -10.78
C LYS A 167 6.56 -8.52 -9.75
N PHE A 168 6.99 -7.72 -8.77
CA PHE A 168 6.13 -7.10 -7.77
C PHE A 168 5.85 -5.65 -8.15
N SER A 169 4.57 -5.29 -8.26
CA SER A 169 4.17 -3.90 -8.41
C SER A 169 2.86 -3.63 -7.68
N ILE A 170 2.72 -2.41 -7.16
CA ILE A 170 1.45 -1.86 -6.70
C ILE A 170 1.16 -0.63 -7.55
N TYR A 171 -0.05 -0.53 -8.08
CA TYR A 171 -0.53 0.62 -8.81
C TYR A 171 -1.80 1.14 -8.14
N ILE A 172 -1.84 2.43 -7.83
CA ILE A 172 -2.95 3.06 -7.12
C ILE A 172 -3.44 4.27 -7.91
N GLU A 173 -4.71 4.26 -8.29
CA GLU A 173 -5.43 5.46 -8.74
C GLU A 173 -6.24 6.00 -7.57
N THR A 174 -6.24 7.31 -7.36
CA THR A 174 -7.08 7.97 -6.36
C THR A 174 -7.86 9.11 -6.96
N LYS A 175 -9.13 9.20 -6.59
CA LYS A 175 -10.00 10.36 -6.82
C LYS A 175 -10.57 10.85 -5.49
N TYR A 176 -10.84 12.14 -5.41
CA TYR A 176 -11.42 12.80 -4.23
C TYR A 176 -12.70 13.54 -4.61
N GLU A 177 -13.77 13.35 -3.85
CA GLU A 177 -15.06 14.03 -4.07
C GLU A 177 -15.71 14.44 -2.75
N ASP A 178 -16.44 15.55 -2.73
CA ASP A 178 -17.20 16.04 -1.56
C ASP A 178 -18.53 15.28 -1.38
N ASN A 179 -18.42 13.99 -1.08
CA ASN A 179 -19.54 13.10 -0.79
C ASN A 179 -19.20 12.05 0.28
N CYS A 180 -20.14 11.15 0.60
CA CYS A 180 -19.99 10.16 1.66
C CYS A 180 -19.54 8.77 1.18
N GLY A 181 -18.91 8.71 0.00
CA GLY A 181 -18.44 7.46 -0.59
C GLY A 181 -19.49 6.76 -1.46
N ASP A 182 -20.50 7.48 -1.95
CA ASP A 182 -21.66 6.98 -2.68
C ASP A 182 -21.51 7.02 -4.21
N SER A 183 -20.41 7.55 -4.74
CA SER A 183 -20.17 7.53 -6.19
C SER A 183 -19.97 6.10 -6.71
N GLU A 184 -20.81 5.71 -7.66
CA GLU A 184 -20.70 4.45 -8.37
C GLU A 184 -19.74 4.58 -9.56
N ASN A 185 -18.92 3.56 -9.78
CA ASN A 185 -18.04 3.45 -10.95
C ASN A 185 -17.11 4.66 -11.16
N ILE A 186 -16.58 5.27 -10.09
CA ILE A 186 -15.77 6.50 -10.15
C ILE A 186 -14.51 6.37 -11.04
N PHE A 187 -14.02 5.14 -11.25
CA PHE A 187 -12.81 4.84 -12.04
C PHE A 187 -13.08 4.38 -13.48
N ARG A 188 -14.25 4.70 -14.09
CA ARG A 188 -14.67 4.25 -15.45
C ARG A 188 -13.49 4.15 -16.43
N SER A 189 -13.00 2.94 -16.62
CA SER A 189 -11.87 2.60 -17.47
C SER A 189 -12.14 1.21 -18.02
N ASP A 190 -12.08 1.06 -19.34
CA ASP A 190 -12.22 -0.23 -20.04
C ASP A 190 -11.17 -1.27 -19.60
N LYS A 191 -10.19 -0.86 -18.78
CA LYS A 191 -9.17 -1.73 -18.19
C LYS A 191 -9.64 -2.46 -16.93
N ILE A 192 -10.70 -1.98 -16.26
CA ILE A 192 -11.32 -2.63 -15.11
C ILE A 192 -12.43 -3.55 -15.63
N LEU A 193 -12.02 -4.60 -16.33
CA LEU A 193 -12.93 -5.64 -16.83
C LEU A 193 -13.29 -6.59 -15.67
N GLY A 194 -14.21 -6.19 -14.80
CA GLY A 194 -14.81 -7.04 -13.78
C GLY A 194 -15.25 -6.32 -12.50
N ASP A 195 -16.11 -6.95 -11.72
CA ASP A 195 -16.45 -6.52 -10.36
C ASP A 195 -15.20 -6.65 -9.47
N HIS A 196 -14.75 -5.53 -8.89
CA HIS A 196 -13.73 -5.52 -7.84
C HIS A 196 -14.37 -5.38 -6.46
N GLU A 197 -13.68 -5.86 -5.43
CA GLU A 197 -14.13 -5.71 -4.04
C GLU A 197 -14.05 -4.23 -3.64
N VAL A 198 -15.18 -3.66 -3.22
CA VAL A 198 -15.26 -2.32 -2.63
C VAL A 198 -15.28 -2.43 -1.11
N SER A 199 -14.31 -1.79 -0.46
CA SER A 199 -14.16 -1.74 0.99
C SER A 199 -14.32 -0.32 1.50
N PHE A 200 -15.30 -0.10 2.38
CA PHE A 200 -15.48 1.17 3.08
C PHE A 200 -14.67 1.16 4.36
N LEU A 201 -13.66 2.03 4.47
CA LEU A 201 -12.81 2.10 5.64
C LEU A 201 -13.32 3.17 6.60
N ASP A 202 -13.64 2.77 7.83
CA ASP A 202 -14.09 3.69 8.87
C ASP A 202 -12.92 4.14 9.74
N ILE A 203 -12.49 5.40 9.59
CA ILE A 203 -11.35 5.93 10.33
C ILE A 203 -11.55 5.91 11.85
N ALA A 204 -12.78 5.87 12.36
CA ALA A 204 -13.06 5.85 13.80
C ALA A 204 -13.15 4.43 14.35
N PHE A 205 -13.88 3.54 13.67
CA PHE A 205 -14.30 2.24 14.21
C PHE A 205 -13.60 1.03 13.61
N ASP A 206 -12.95 1.13 12.46
CA ASP A 206 -12.17 0.02 11.93
C ASP A 206 -10.93 -0.23 12.79
N GLU A 207 -10.66 -1.51 13.04
CA GLU A 207 -9.46 -1.93 13.76
C GLU A 207 -8.18 -1.60 12.97
N ILE A 208 -7.19 -1.09 13.70
CA ILE A 208 -5.80 -0.95 13.27
C ILE A 208 -4.90 -1.85 14.13
N PRO A 209 -3.74 -2.28 13.63
CA PRO A 209 -2.81 -3.06 14.46
C PRO A 209 -2.43 -2.31 15.74
N GLU A 210 -2.57 -2.96 16.90
CA GLU A 210 -2.36 -2.38 18.23
C GLU A 210 -1.05 -1.59 18.36
N ARG A 211 0.03 -2.09 17.74
CA ARG A 211 1.34 -1.41 17.71
C ARG A 211 1.35 -0.03 17.04
N TYR A 212 0.27 0.37 16.40
CA TYR A 212 0.08 1.67 15.77
C TYR A 212 -0.98 2.52 16.47
N TYR A 213 -1.70 1.95 17.43
CA TYR A 213 -2.68 2.69 18.19
C TYR A 213 -1.99 3.74 19.07
N ARG A 214 -2.53 4.95 19.03
CA ARG A 214 -2.15 6.08 19.90
C ARG A 214 -3.43 6.77 20.32
N SER A 215 -3.65 6.91 21.62
CA SER A 215 -4.90 7.48 22.16
C SER A 215 -5.18 8.91 21.66
N LEU A 216 -4.13 9.73 21.50
CA LEU A 216 -4.24 11.09 20.97
C LEU A 216 -4.57 11.13 19.47
N GLU A 217 -4.39 10.02 18.75
CA GLU A 217 -4.69 9.90 17.32
C GLU A 217 -5.98 9.08 17.09
N ASP A 218 -6.82 8.91 18.12
CA ASP A 218 -8.07 8.18 18.04
C ASP A 218 -9.26 9.11 17.73
N PRO A 219 -9.86 9.06 16.53
CA PRO A 219 -10.97 9.92 16.16
C PRO A 219 -12.21 9.77 17.06
N ARG A 220 -12.35 8.65 17.78
CA ARG A 220 -13.44 8.43 18.75
C ARG A 220 -13.33 9.33 19.99
N PHE A 221 -12.13 9.83 20.27
CA PHE A 221 -11.85 10.65 21.45
C PHE A 221 -11.26 12.02 21.10
N PHE A 222 -10.70 12.16 19.89
CA PHE A 222 -10.15 13.41 19.41
C PHE A 222 -11.26 14.41 19.06
N SER A 223 -11.13 15.63 19.58
CA SER A 223 -11.94 16.78 19.22
C SER A 223 -11.03 17.94 18.86
N SER A 224 -11.21 18.50 17.68
CA SER A 224 -10.44 19.65 17.21
C SER A 224 -10.81 20.90 17.99
N ALA A 225 -9.81 21.58 18.55
CA ALA A 225 -10.02 22.85 19.24
C ALA A 225 -10.28 24.01 18.27
N LYS A 226 -9.74 23.93 17.04
CA LYS A 226 -9.87 24.99 16.04
C LYS A 226 -11.14 24.90 15.21
N THR A 227 -11.54 23.68 14.82
CA THR A 227 -12.68 23.46 13.91
C THR A 227 -13.95 23.00 14.64
N GLY A 228 -13.84 22.57 15.91
CA GLY A 228 -14.94 21.98 16.66
C GLY A 228 -15.38 20.59 16.16
N ARG A 229 -14.65 19.97 15.22
CA ARG A 229 -15.00 18.66 14.65
C ARG A 229 -14.50 17.52 15.53
N GLY A 230 -15.27 16.43 15.56
CA GLY A 230 -15.03 15.30 16.46
C GLY A 230 -15.61 15.56 17.86
N PRO A 231 -15.59 14.57 18.77
CA PRO A 231 -15.25 13.17 18.51
C PRO A 231 -16.22 12.47 17.55
N LEU A 232 -15.72 11.53 16.76
CA LEU A 232 -16.53 10.77 15.81
C LEU A 232 -17.29 9.65 16.54
N GLN A 233 -18.62 9.68 16.41
CA GLN A 233 -19.53 8.69 16.99
C GLN A 233 -19.93 7.63 15.96
N GLU A 234 -20.54 6.54 16.41
CA GLU A 234 -21.05 5.50 15.51
C GLU A 234 -22.07 6.11 14.54
N GLY A 235 -21.94 5.80 13.24
CA GLY A 235 -22.77 6.41 12.20
C GLY A 235 -22.36 7.83 11.78
N TRP A 236 -21.16 8.30 12.14
CA TRP A 236 -20.69 9.65 11.81
C TRP A 236 -20.78 9.98 10.31
N ARG A 237 -20.53 9.01 9.43
CA ARG A 237 -20.54 9.21 7.97
C ARG A 237 -21.89 9.73 7.44
N GLN A 238 -23.00 9.40 8.09
CA GLN A 238 -24.34 9.79 7.65
C GLN A 238 -24.71 11.22 8.05
N HIS A 239 -24.13 11.74 9.14
CA HIS A 239 -24.55 13.00 9.75
C HIS A 239 -23.46 14.07 9.85
N THR A 240 -22.21 13.74 9.53
CA THR A 240 -21.11 14.71 9.52
C THR A 240 -21.11 15.56 8.25
N LYS A 241 -20.98 16.88 8.44
CA LYS A 241 -20.72 17.87 7.39
C LYS A 241 -19.67 18.87 7.89
N PRO A 242 -18.69 19.30 7.06
CA PRO A 242 -18.42 18.82 5.70
C PRO A 242 -17.96 17.35 5.68
N ILE A 243 -18.11 16.70 4.53
CA ILE A 243 -17.63 15.33 4.31
C ILE A 243 -17.13 15.19 2.88
N MET A 244 -16.00 14.51 2.75
CA MET A 244 -15.44 14.08 1.47
C MET A 244 -15.15 12.58 1.52
N CYS A 245 -14.88 11.98 0.36
CA CYS A 245 -14.37 10.63 0.25
C CYS A 245 -13.13 10.57 -0.65
N SER A 246 -12.09 9.89 -0.15
CA SER A 246 -10.98 9.40 -0.96
C SER A 246 -11.34 8.01 -1.51
N TYR A 247 -11.47 7.90 -2.82
CA TYR A 247 -11.63 6.64 -3.52
C TYR A 247 -10.28 6.18 -4.00
N LYS A 248 -9.84 4.97 -3.65
CA LYS A 248 -8.52 4.43 -3.99
C LYS A 248 -8.66 3.07 -4.66
N LEU A 249 -8.45 3.01 -5.98
CA LEU A 249 -8.37 1.76 -6.71
C LEU A 249 -6.95 1.23 -6.63
N VAL A 250 -6.78 0.11 -5.94
CA VAL A 250 -5.49 -0.50 -5.65
C VAL A 250 -5.36 -1.79 -6.43
N ASN A 251 -4.35 -1.84 -7.29
CA ASN A 251 -3.96 -3.00 -8.06
C ASN A 251 -2.65 -3.55 -7.51
N VAL A 252 -2.66 -4.77 -6.98
CA VAL A 252 -1.44 -5.47 -6.56
C VAL A 252 -1.16 -6.60 -7.53
N LYS A 253 0.08 -6.64 -8.01
CA LYS A 253 0.56 -7.67 -8.94
C LYS A 253 1.79 -8.36 -8.35
N PHE A 254 1.73 -9.69 -8.24
CA PHE A 254 2.86 -10.51 -7.83
C PHE A 254 2.95 -11.84 -8.61
N GLU A 255 3.65 -11.84 -9.74
CA GLU A 255 3.72 -13.00 -10.65
C GLU A 255 4.79 -14.04 -10.24
N VAL A 256 4.60 -14.63 -9.04
CA VAL A 256 5.43 -15.74 -8.55
C VAL A 256 4.56 -16.97 -8.31
N TRP A 257 4.88 -18.06 -9.02
CA TRP A 257 4.11 -19.30 -8.99
C TRP A 257 4.02 -19.86 -7.56
N GLY A 258 2.79 -20.26 -7.18
CA GLY A 258 2.49 -20.82 -5.85
C GLY A 258 2.37 -19.82 -4.71
N LEU A 259 2.66 -18.53 -4.95
CA LEU A 259 2.75 -17.50 -3.90
C LEU A 259 1.92 -16.24 -4.19
N GLN A 260 1.53 -16.03 -5.44
CA GLN A 260 0.75 -14.90 -5.95
C GLN A 260 -0.39 -14.47 -5.01
N THR A 261 -1.45 -15.28 -4.91
CA THR A 261 -2.67 -14.91 -4.17
C THR A 261 -2.38 -14.59 -2.70
N ARG A 262 -1.49 -15.36 -2.05
CA ARG A 262 -1.14 -15.15 -0.64
C ARG A 262 -0.45 -13.80 -0.42
N VAL A 263 0.50 -13.46 -1.28
CA VAL A 263 1.26 -12.21 -1.19
C VAL A 263 0.37 -11.03 -1.57
N GLU A 264 -0.42 -11.13 -2.63
CA GLU A 264 -1.34 -10.06 -3.06
C GLU A 264 -2.36 -9.72 -1.97
N GLN A 265 -3.05 -10.73 -1.40
CA GLN A 265 -4.00 -10.52 -0.30
C GLN A 265 -3.34 -9.90 0.93
N PHE A 266 -2.12 -10.33 1.24
CA PHE A 266 -1.36 -9.79 2.35
C PHE A 266 -1.00 -8.30 2.14
N VAL A 267 -0.52 -7.96 0.95
CA VAL A 267 -0.21 -6.57 0.57
C VAL A 267 -1.46 -5.70 0.67
N HIS A 268 -2.62 -6.19 0.21
CA HIS A 268 -3.89 -5.47 0.38
C HIS A 268 -4.24 -5.22 1.84
N LYS A 269 -4.10 -6.22 2.72
CA LYS A 269 -4.32 -6.04 4.16
C LYS A 269 -3.41 -4.95 4.73
N VAL A 270 -2.14 -4.96 4.35
CA VAL A 270 -1.16 -3.96 4.78
C VAL A 270 -1.52 -2.57 4.26
N ILE A 271 -1.93 -2.45 3.00
CA ILE A 271 -2.39 -1.18 2.41
C ILE A 271 -3.60 -0.66 3.19
N ARG A 272 -4.61 -1.51 3.46
CA ARG A 272 -5.79 -1.14 4.27
C ARG A 272 -5.38 -0.53 5.60
N ASP A 273 -4.52 -1.22 6.36
CA ASP A 273 -4.09 -0.76 7.69
C ASP A 273 -3.44 0.64 7.62
N ILE A 274 -2.67 0.90 6.56
CA ILE A 274 -1.91 2.16 6.43
C ILE A 274 -2.79 3.29 5.91
N LEU A 275 -3.77 2.98 5.06
CA LEU A 275 -4.82 3.92 4.73
C LEU A 275 -5.55 4.35 6.00
N LEU A 276 -6.00 3.42 6.86
CA LEU A 276 -6.64 3.76 8.13
C LEU A 276 -5.75 4.63 9.02
N ILE A 277 -4.50 4.21 9.27
CA ILE A 277 -3.57 4.96 10.14
C ILE A 277 -3.32 6.37 9.59
N GLY A 278 -3.05 6.49 8.28
CA GLY A 278 -2.76 7.78 7.65
C GLY A 278 -3.94 8.74 7.72
N HIS A 279 -5.16 8.26 7.50
CA HIS A 279 -6.37 9.09 7.54
C HIS A 279 -6.78 9.44 8.98
N ARG A 280 -6.61 8.52 9.95
CA ARG A 280 -6.77 8.82 11.38
C ARG A 280 -5.86 9.96 11.81
N GLN A 281 -4.59 9.90 11.41
CA GLN A 281 -3.63 10.96 11.68
C GLN A 281 -3.97 12.28 10.98
N ALA A 282 -4.43 12.22 9.73
CA ALA A 282 -4.85 13.42 9.02
C ALA A 282 -5.95 14.18 9.78
N PHE A 283 -6.94 13.45 10.32
CA PHE A 283 -7.98 14.07 11.13
C PHE A 283 -7.49 14.48 12.52
N ALA A 284 -6.75 13.63 13.23
CA ALA A 284 -6.26 13.93 14.57
C ALA A 284 -5.22 15.07 14.62
N TRP A 285 -4.58 15.38 13.49
CA TRP A 285 -3.66 16.51 13.37
C TRP A 285 -4.29 17.74 12.73
N VAL A 286 -5.62 17.78 12.56
CA VAL A 286 -6.32 18.88 11.87
C VAL A 286 -5.99 20.26 12.46
N ASP A 287 -5.86 20.37 13.78
CA ASP A 287 -5.51 21.63 14.45
C ASP A 287 -4.11 22.15 14.07
N GLU A 288 -3.24 21.28 13.56
CA GLU A 288 -1.88 21.63 13.15
C GLU A 288 -1.79 22.16 11.73
N TRP A 289 -2.75 21.83 10.85
CA TRP A 289 -2.68 22.14 9.42
C TRP A 289 -3.89 22.87 8.86
N CYS A 290 -5.03 22.95 9.57
CA CYS A 290 -6.27 23.52 9.02
C CYS A 290 -6.19 24.99 8.61
N ASP A 291 -5.27 25.75 9.23
CA ASP A 291 -5.06 27.17 8.92
C ASP A 291 -3.96 27.38 7.86
N MET A 292 -3.30 26.31 7.40
CA MET A 292 -2.26 26.42 6.39
C MET A 292 -2.88 26.63 5.00
N SER A 293 -2.34 27.60 4.29
CA SER A 293 -2.49 27.72 2.84
C SER A 293 -1.78 26.57 2.11
N LEU A 294 -2.12 26.39 0.83
CA LEU A 294 -1.42 25.42 -0.02
C LEU A 294 0.07 25.75 -0.16
N GLU A 295 0.44 27.04 -0.15
CA GLU A 295 1.84 27.48 -0.22
C GLU A 295 2.61 27.13 1.06
N GLU A 296 2.01 27.38 2.23
CA GLU A 296 2.63 27.08 3.52
C GLU A 296 2.85 25.57 3.70
N VAL A 297 1.87 24.74 3.32
CA VAL A 297 2.06 23.28 3.43
C VAL A 297 3.10 22.75 2.44
N ARG A 298 3.29 23.40 1.28
CA ARG A 298 4.37 23.06 0.34
C ARG A 298 5.74 23.48 0.86
N ALA A 299 5.82 24.63 1.54
CA ALA A 299 7.03 25.02 2.25
C ALA A 299 7.36 24.04 3.39
N PHE A 300 6.35 23.64 4.17
CA PHE A 300 6.48 22.61 5.20
C PHE A 300 6.95 21.27 4.62
N GLU A 301 6.31 20.79 3.54
CA GLU A 301 6.71 19.58 2.83
C GLU A 301 8.19 19.65 2.44
N SER A 302 8.62 20.74 1.81
CA SER A 302 10.02 20.92 1.37
C SER A 302 11.01 20.88 2.54
N GLN A 303 10.71 21.57 3.64
CA GLN A 303 11.54 21.55 4.85
C GLN A 303 11.63 20.15 5.47
N MET A 304 10.49 19.47 5.59
CA MET A 304 10.43 18.11 6.14
C MET A 304 11.16 17.10 5.26
N GLN A 305 11.11 17.24 3.94
CA GLN A 305 11.86 16.39 3.00
C GLN A 305 13.37 16.52 3.23
N VAL A 306 13.88 17.76 3.31
CA VAL A 306 15.29 18.03 3.61
C VAL A 306 15.69 17.41 4.96
N ALA A 307 14.92 17.69 6.01
CA ALA A 307 15.19 17.17 7.35
C ALA A 307 15.16 15.64 7.40
N THR A 308 14.25 15.01 6.64
CA THR A 308 14.14 13.55 6.56
C THR A 308 15.34 12.94 5.83
N ASN A 309 15.74 13.51 4.71
CA ASN A 309 16.92 13.05 3.96
C ASN A 309 18.21 13.21 4.77
N GLN A 310 18.37 14.31 5.52
CA GLN A 310 19.52 14.51 6.43
C GLN A 310 19.56 13.45 7.54
N LYS A 311 18.40 13.09 8.10
CA LYS A 311 18.26 12.05 9.12
C LYS A 311 18.68 10.67 8.59
N LEU A 312 18.44 10.40 7.31
CA LEU A 312 18.91 9.19 6.63
C LEU A 312 20.42 9.23 6.36
N GLY A 313 20.92 10.37 5.88
CA GLY A 313 22.27 10.58 5.35
C GLY A 313 23.37 10.90 6.37
N SER A 314 23.15 10.80 7.68
CA SER A 314 24.16 11.06 8.73
C SER A 314 25.27 9.98 8.82
N GLN A 315 25.78 9.54 7.67
CA GLN A 315 27.02 8.80 7.44
C GLN A 315 27.82 9.60 6.39
N HIS A 316 28.34 10.76 6.76
CA HIS A 316 29.62 11.16 6.18
C HIS A 316 30.72 10.60 7.09
N PRO A 317 31.74 9.94 6.53
CA PRO A 317 32.87 9.41 7.30
C PRO A 317 33.58 10.49 8.10
#